data_AF-A0A651GRI6-F1
#
_entry.id   AF-A0A651GRI6-F1
#
_cell.length_a   1.000
_cell.length_b   1.000
_cell.length_c   1.000
_cell.angle_alpha   90.00
_cell.angle_beta   90.00
_cell.angle_gamma   90.00
#
_symmetry.space_group_name_H-M   'P 1'
#
loop_
_entity.id
_entity.type
_entity.pdbx_description
1 polymer ?
#
loop_
_entity_poly.entity_id
_entity_poly.type
_entity_poly.pdbx_seq_one_letter_code
_entity_poly.pdbx_strand_id
1 'polypeptide(L)'
;MKLDVDALLDTHPAWVQRRWDRTRAGVAADPARRRRWLTAMVVVWQLGEFVLPRRQLASVRLLLLTMIVFDSVATYVWVTIGLATEGNPLVARVMVLYGDGPGLALRALWSAALVIALTWLAERRSSVRPALLLVLVPLGAVTILHVTALASTWSVLLGS
;
A
#
# COMPACT_ATOMS: atom_id res chain seq x y z
N MET A 1 8.86 -30.56 -33.50
CA MET A 1 9.40 -30.74 -32.14
C MET A 1 8.63 -29.80 -31.23
N LYS A 2 7.65 -30.29 -30.47
CA LYS A 2 6.85 -29.46 -29.56
C LYS A 2 7.69 -29.22 -28.31
N LEU A 3 8.01 -27.96 -28.02
CA LEU A 3 8.64 -27.58 -26.75
C LEU A 3 7.61 -27.83 -25.66
N ASP A 4 7.93 -28.72 -24.73
CA ASP A 4 7.09 -29.04 -23.58
C ASP A 4 7.22 -27.90 -22.56
N VAL A 5 6.30 -26.93 -22.66
CA VAL A 5 6.26 -25.73 -21.83
C VAL A 5 6.02 -26.10 -20.36
N ASP A 6 5.32 -27.21 -20.09
CA ASP A 6 5.01 -27.66 -18.73
C ASP A 6 6.28 -28.19 -18.04
N ALA A 7 7.14 -28.92 -18.77
CA ALA A 7 8.45 -29.35 -18.27
C ALA A 7 9.41 -28.18 -17.96
N LEU A 8 9.26 -27.04 -18.65
CA LEU A 8 10.03 -25.81 -18.46
C LEU A 8 9.50 -24.95 -17.30
N LEU A 9 8.21 -25.06 -16.98
CA LEU A 9 7.59 -24.41 -15.83
C LEU A 9 7.84 -25.18 -14.52
N ASP A 10 7.94 -26.50 -14.59
CA ASP A 10 8.22 -27.38 -13.43
C ASP A 10 9.71 -27.49 -13.07
N THR A 11 10.61 -27.10 -13.98
CA THR A 11 12.05 -27.04 -13.68
C THR A 11 12.39 -25.77 -12.90
N HIS A 12 12.08 -25.78 -11.60
CA HIS A 12 12.64 -24.79 -10.69
C HIS A 12 14.18 -24.86 -10.76
N PRO A 13 14.87 -23.79 -11.18
CA PRO A 13 16.30 -23.86 -11.34
C PRO A 13 16.96 -24.13 -9.98
N ALA A 14 18.02 -24.93 -9.94
CA ALA A 14 18.61 -25.45 -8.70
C ALA A 14 19.02 -24.37 -7.67
N TRP A 15 19.16 -23.11 -8.08
CA TRP A 15 19.36 -21.98 -7.18
C TRP A 15 18.10 -21.57 -6.40
N VAL A 16 16.90 -21.74 -6.98
CA VAL A 16 15.60 -21.53 -6.31
C VAL A 16 15.40 -22.61 -5.25
N GLN A 17 15.65 -23.87 -5.58
CA GLN A 17 15.56 -24.98 -4.63
C GLN A 17 16.51 -24.77 -3.44
N ARG A 18 17.79 -24.45 -3.72
CA ARG A 18 18.79 -24.12 -2.68
C ARG A 18 18.43 -22.89 -1.84
N ARG A 19 17.69 -21.92 -2.39
CA ARG A 19 17.19 -20.76 -1.64
C ARG A 19 16.02 -21.16 -0.75
N TRP A 20 15.09 -21.97 -1.26
CA TRP A 20 13.99 -22.53 -0.46
C TRP A 20 14.49 -23.43 0.66
N ASP A 21 15.49 -24.28 0.41
CA ASP A 21 16.04 -25.17 1.44
C ASP A 21 16.78 -24.39 2.53
N ARG A 22 17.54 -23.34 2.18
CA ARG A 22 18.12 -22.42 3.17
C ARG A 22 17.06 -21.67 3.96
N THR A 23 15.97 -21.27 3.31
CA THR A 23 14.85 -20.58 3.96
C THR A 23 14.12 -21.54 4.90
N ARG A 24 13.86 -22.79 4.48
CA ARG A 24 13.27 -23.84 5.32
C ARG A 24 14.17 -24.18 6.49
N ALA A 25 15.48 -24.34 6.27
CA ALA A 25 16.44 -24.60 7.33
C ALA A 25 16.52 -23.43 8.34
N GLY A 26 16.53 -22.18 7.86
CA GLY A 26 16.47 -21.00 8.72
C GLY A 26 15.14 -20.86 9.48
N VAL A 27 14.03 -21.27 8.87
CA VAL A 27 12.70 -21.30 9.51
C VAL A 27 12.58 -22.46 10.51
N ALA A 28 13.26 -23.59 10.26
CA ALA A 28 13.30 -24.77 11.13
C ALA A 28 14.29 -24.61 12.30
N ALA A 29 15.30 -23.76 12.17
CA ALA A 29 16.32 -23.55 13.19
C ALA A 29 15.79 -22.87 14.46
N ASP A 30 14.66 -22.14 14.38
CA ASP A 30 14.04 -21.54 15.56
C ASP A 30 12.50 -21.49 15.46
N PRO A 31 11.83 -22.64 15.68
CA PRO A 31 10.38 -22.71 15.66
C PRO A 31 9.76 -21.87 16.78
N ALA A 32 10.50 -21.57 17.86
CA ALA A 32 10.05 -20.73 18.95
C ALA A 32 10.00 -19.25 18.54
N ARG A 33 11.02 -18.74 17.84
CA ARG A 33 11.03 -17.37 17.28
C ARG A 33 9.97 -17.18 16.21
N ARG A 34 9.75 -18.19 15.35
CA ARG A 34 8.65 -18.16 14.37
C ARG A 34 7.28 -18.11 15.07
N ARG A 35 7.06 -18.96 16.09
CA ARG A 35 5.82 -18.93 16.87
C ARG A 35 5.64 -17.56 17.53
N ARG A 36 6.66 -17.01 18.18
CA ARG A 36 6.61 -15.66 18.79
C ARG A 36 6.25 -14.58 17.76
N TRP A 37 6.85 -14.60 16.58
CA TRP A 37 6.54 -13.66 15.50
C TRP A 37 5.10 -13.80 14.99
N LEU A 38 4.63 -15.02 14.76
CA LEU A 38 3.25 -15.28 14.35
C LEU A 38 2.27 -14.88 15.45
N THR A 39 2.57 -15.18 16.71
CA THR A 39 1.76 -14.77 17.86
C THR A 39 1.72 -13.25 17.97
N ALA A 40 2.85 -12.56 17.81
CA ALA A 40 2.89 -11.10 17.80
C ALA A 40 2.06 -10.51 16.65
N MET A 41 2.17 -11.06 15.43
CA MET A 41 1.32 -10.63 14.32
C MET A 41 -0.16 -10.89 14.60
N VAL A 42 -0.52 -12.05 15.15
CA VAL A 42 -1.92 -12.37 15.50
C VAL A 42 -2.43 -11.46 16.60
N VAL A 43 -1.63 -11.14 17.62
CA VAL A 43 -1.99 -10.21 18.69
C VAL A 43 -2.18 -8.81 18.13
N VAL A 44 -1.27 -8.32 17.28
CA VAL A 44 -1.43 -7.03 16.58
C VAL A 44 -2.68 -7.02 15.70
N TRP A 45 -2.95 -8.13 15.01
CA TRP A 45 -4.13 -8.29 14.15
C TRP A 45 -5.43 -8.27 14.96
N GLN A 46 -5.48 -8.98 16.09
CA GLN A 46 -6.60 -9.03 17.03
C GLN A 46 -6.81 -7.65 17.70
N LEU A 47 -5.73 -6.97 18.10
CA LEU A 47 -5.78 -5.60 18.60
C LEU A 47 -6.34 -4.63 17.56
N GLY A 48 -6.07 -4.85 16.27
CA GLY A 48 -6.65 -4.05 15.19
C GLY A 48 -8.19 -4.11 15.11
N GLU A 49 -8.83 -5.20 15.57
CA GLU A 49 -10.29 -5.23 15.70
C GLU A 49 -10.82 -4.30 16.80
N PHE A 50 -10.04 -4.08 17.88
CA PHE A 50 -10.36 -3.10 18.93
C PHE A 50 -10.13 -1.66 18.46
N VAL A 51 -9.08 -1.43 17.66
CA VAL A 51 -8.73 -0.11 17.13
C VAL A 51 -9.74 0.37 16.09
N LEU A 52 -10.29 -0.53 15.28
CA LEU A 52 -11.20 -0.20 14.19
C LEU A 52 -12.58 -0.87 14.34
N PRO A 53 -13.42 -0.41 15.28
CA PRO A 53 -14.74 -0.98 15.50
C PRO A 53 -15.63 -0.79 14.28
N ARG A 54 -16.54 -1.75 14.03
CA ARG A 54 -17.40 -1.81 12.83
C ARG A 54 -18.15 -0.50 12.54
N ARG A 55 -18.56 0.22 13.61
CA ARG A 55 -19.25 1.53 13.54
C ARG A 55 -18.42 2.66 12.94
N GLN A 56 -17.08 2.54 12.95
CA GLN A 56 -16.17 3.55 12.41
C GLN A 56 -15.77 3.27 10.96
N LEU A 57 -16.17 2.13 10.36
CA LEU A 57 -15.78 1.77 9.00
C LEU A 57 -16.21 2.82 7.96
N ALA A 58 -17.38 3.42 8.13
CA ALA A 58 -17.85 4.50 7.25
C ALA A 58 -16.95 5.75 7.35
N SER A 59 -16.62 6.17 8.57
CA SER A 59 -15.72 7.30 8.82
C SER A 59 -14.31 7.04 8.30
N VAL A 60 -13.78 5.83 8.50
CA VAL A 60 -12.46 5.42 8.00
C VAL A 60 -12.45 5.36 6.46
N ARG A 61 -13.53 4.85 5.84
CA ARG A 61 -13.69 4.88 4.38
C ARG A 61 -13.65 6.33 3.87
N LEU A 62 -14.44 7.21 4.47
CA LEU A 62 -14.48 8.61 4.07
C LEU A 62 -13.12 9.28 4.22
N LEU A 63 -12.46 9.07 5.37
CA LEU A 63 -11.12 9.60 5.64
C LEU A 63 -10.11 9.14 4.58
N LEU A 64 -10.04 7.83 4.31
CA LEU A 64 -9.14 7.27 3.31
C LEU A 64 -9.40 7.82 1.91
N LEU A 65 -10.67 7.95 1.51
CA LEU A 65 -11.04 8.53 0.21
C LEU A 65 -10.61 9.99 0.11
N THR A 66 -10.85 10.79 1.15
CA THR A 66 -10.40 12.20 1.20
C THR A 66 -8.89 12.29 1.12
N MET A 67 -8.16 11.42 1.81
CA MET A 67 -6.69 11.37 1.77
C MET A 67 -6.17 11.00 0.38
N ILE A 68 -6.81 10.06 -0.32
CA ILE A 68 -6.45 9.72 -1.70
C ILE A 68 -6.60 10.93 -2.63
N VAL A 69 -7.71 11.67 -2.50
CA VAL A 69 -7.95 12.87 -3.31
C VAL A 69 -6.90 13.93 -3.00
N PHE A 70 -6.66 14.22 -1.71
CA PHE A 70 -5.68 15.21 -1.30
C PHE A 70 -4.26 14.84 -1.76
N ASP A 71 -3.85 13.59 -1.58
CA ASP A 71 -2.57 13.06 -2.02
C ASP A 71 -2.41 13.17 -3.55
N SER A 72 -3.48 12.90 -4.31
CA SER A 72 -3.46 13.02 -5.77
C SER A 72 -3.32 14.47 -6.24
N VAL A 73 -4.02 15.40 -5.58
CA VAL A 73 -3.90 16.85 -5.85
C VAL A 73 -2.50 17.35 -5.48
N ALA A 74 -1.98 16.97 -4.31
CA ALA A 74 -0.65 17.36 -3.86
C ALA A 74 0.44 16.84 -4.82
N THR A 75 0.33 15.57 -5.24
CA THR A 75 1.24 14.97 -6.22
C THR A 75 1.14 15.70 -7.56
N TYR A 76 -0.07 16.04 -8.02
CA TYR A 76 -0.26 16.80 -9.25
C TYR A 76 0.45 18.16 -9.20
N VAL A 77 0.23 18.93 -8.12
CA VAL A 77 0.90 20.22 -7.91
C VAL A 77 2.41 20.05 -7.93
N TRP A 78 2.95 19.10 -7.18
CA TRP A 78 4.39 18.85 -7.09
C TRP A 78 5.05 18.39 -8.39
N VAL A 79 4.39 17.52 -9.16
CA VAL A 79 4.88 17.11 -10.48
C VAL A 79 4.85 18.29 -11.44
N THR A 80 3.78 19.09 -11.42
CA THR A 80 3.63 20.27 -12.31
C THR A 80 4.71 21.33 -12.04
N ILE A 81 5.14 21.49 -10.79
CA ILE A 81 6.22 22.42 -10.41
C ILE A 81 7.62 21.77 -10.40
N GLY A 82 7.74 20.50 -10.81
CA GLY A 82 9.01 19.79 -10.94
C GLY A 82 9.70 19.40 -9.62
N LEU A 83 8.97 19.40 -8.49
CA LEU A 83 9.53 19.09 -7.16
C LEU A 83 9.49 17.60 -6.79
N ALA A 84 8.72 16.79 -7.52
CA ALA A 84 8.60 15.36 -7.24
C ALA A 84 8.41 14.52 -8.51
N THR A 85 8.77 13.24 -8.42
CA THR A 85 8.49 12.22 -9.44
C THR A 85 7.60 11.13 -8.84
N GLU A 86 6.63 10.65 -9.61
CA GLU A 86 5.77 9.54 -9.20
C GLU A 86 6.59 8.26 -8.98
N GLY A 87 6.55 7.72 -7.76
CA GLY A 87 7.33 6.55 -7.36
C GLY A 87 6.79 5.23 -7.91
N ASN A 88 5.51 5.20 -8.34
CA ASN A 88 4.92 4.01 -8.94
C ASN A 88 5.26 3.93 -10.44
N PRO A 89 6.04 2.92 -10.90
CA PRO A 89 6.48 2.84 -12.28
C PRO A 89 5.35 2.64 -13.29
N LEU A 90 4.22 2.06 -12.88
CA LEU A 90 3.04 1.93 -13.74
C LEU A 90 2.36 3.28 -13.94
N VAL A 91 2.17 4.04 -12.86
CA VAL A 91 1.55 5.37 -12.93
C VAL A 91 2.47 6.32 -13.69
N ALA A 92 3.78 6.30 -13.40
CA ALA A 92 4.77 7.10 -14.13
C ALA A 92 4.74 6.83 -15.65
N ARG A 93 4.60 5.56 -16.08
CA ARG A 93 4.43 5.23 -17.50
C ARG A 93 3.15 5.82 -18.09
N VAL A 94 2.04 5.78 -17.37
CA VAL A 94 0.78 6.38 -17.81
C VAL A 94 0.91 7.90 -17.90
N MET A 95 1.58 8.53 -16.95
CA MET A 95 1.87 9.97 -16.97
C MET A 95 2.71 10.37 -18.20
N VAL A 96 3.74 9.59 -18.53
CA VAL A 96 4.56 9.82 -19.73
C VAL A 96 3.75 9.65 -21.03
N LEU A 97 2.82 8.69 -21.07
CA LEU A 97 2.06 8.38 -22.29
C LEU A 97 0.83 9.27 -22.51
N TYR A 98 0.15 9.67 -21.43
CA TYR A 98 -1.16 10.33 -21.48
C TYR A 98 -1.20 11.69 -20.74
N GLY A 99 -0.10 12.09 -20.10
CA GLY A 99 -0.01 13.29 -19.28
C GLY A 99 -0.25 13.03 -17.79
N ASP A 100 0.24 13.96 -16.95
CA ASP A 100 0.24 13.84 -15.49
C ASP A 100 -1.17 13.72 -14.90
N GLY A 101 -2.12 14.51 -15.42
CA GLY A 101 -3.52 14.51 -14.99
C GLY A 101 -4.19 13.13 -15.14
N PRO A 102 -4.24 12.54 -16.35
CA PRO A 102 -4.80 11.21 -16.56
C PRO A 102 -4.11 10.09 -15.76
N GLY A 103 -2.78 10.14 -15.61
CA GLY A 103 -2.03 9.17 -14.81
C GLY A 103 -2.41 9.21 -13.33
N LEU A 104 -2.49 10.42 -12.76
CA LEU A 104 -2.88 10.60 -11.36
C LEU A 104 -4.37 10.32 -11.13
N ALA A 105 -5.23 10.63 -12.10
CA ALA A 105 -6.65 10.25 -12.04
C ALA A 105 -6.81 8.72 -11.99
N LEU A 106 -6.05 7.98 -12.80
CA LEU A 106 -6.06 6.51 -12.78
C LEU A 106 -5.55 5.96 -11.43
N ARG A 107 -4.48 6.55 -10.88
CA ARG A 107 -3.97 6.20 -9.55
C ARG A 107 -5.02 6.42 -8.46
N ALA A 108 -5.70 7.56 -8.49
CA ALA A 108 -6.76 7.91 -7.55
C ALA A 108 -7.93 6.94 -7.64
N LEU A 109 -8.40 6.65 -8.86
CA LEU A 109 -9.50 5.70 -9.11
C LEU A 109 -9.16 4.29 -8.62
N TRP A 110 -7.96 3.80 -8.92
CA TRP A 110 -7.51 2.48 -8.48
C TRP A 110 -7.44 2.40 -6.94
N SER A 111 -6.88 3.43 -6.31
CA SER A 111 -6.75 3.51 -4.85
C SER A 111 -8.13 3.59 -4.18
N ALA A 112 -9.04 4.39 -4.72
CA ALA A 112 -10.40 4.51 -4.22
C ALA A 112 -11.17 3.19 -4.34
N ALA A 113 -11.06 2.52 -5.50
CA ALA A 113 -11.67 1.21 -5.71
C ALA A 113 -11.15 0.16 -4.71
N LEU A 114 -9.84 0.15 -4.45
CA LEU A 114 -9.23 -0.74 -3.46
C LEU A 114 -9.74 -0.46 -2.04
N VAL A 115 -9.83 0.81 -1.63
CA VAL A 115 -10.38 1.19 -0.32
C VAL A 115 -11.84 0.78 -0.20
N ILE A 116 -12.66 0.99 -1.23
CA ILE A 116 -14.06 0.58 -1.25
C ILE A 116 -14.16 -0.95 -1.12
N ALA A 117 -13.39 -1.71 -1.89
CA ALA A 117 -13.38 -3.17 -1.84
C ALA A 117 -12.93 -3.69 -0.46
N LEU A 118 -11.87 -3.13 0.13
CA LEU A 118 -11.35 -3.53 1.44
C LEU A 118 -12.32 -3.19 2.56
N THR A 119 -12.92 -2.00 2.54
CA THR A 119 -13.89 -1.59 3.56
C THR A 119 -15.20 -2.38 3.44
N TRP A 120 -15.67 -2.68 2.23
CA TRP A 120 -16.80 -3.60 2.00
C TRP A 120 -16.51 -5.01 2.50
N LEU A 121 -15.29 -5.51 2.28
CA LEU A 121 -14.88 -6.82 2.78
C LEU A 121 -14.76 -6.81 4.32
N ALA A 122 -14.28 -5.72 4.92
CA ALA A 122 -14.16 -5.53 6.36
C ALA A 122 -15.51 -5.39 7.08
N GLU A 123 -16.53 -4.88 6.38
CA GLU A 123 -17.92 -4.90 6.86
C GLU A 123 -18.44 -6.34 6.98
N ARG A 124 -18.07 -7.22 6.04
CA ARG A 124 -18.51 -8.63 5.99
C ARG A 124 -17.66 -9.57 6.84
N ARG A 125 -16.36 -9.33 6.95
CA ARG A 125 -15.38 -10.18 7.65
C ARG A 125 -14.58 -9.36 8.65
N SER A 126 -14.76 -9.65 9.94
CA SER A 126 -14.03 -8.94 11.01
C SER A 126 -12.52 -9.09 10.88
N SER A 127 -12.07 -10.27 10.44
CA SER A 127 -10.67 -10.59 10.20
C SER A 127 -9.97 -9.67 9.21
N VAL A 128 -10.68 -8.92 8.37
CA VAL A 128 -10.08 -8.02 7.36
C VAL A 128 -9.95 -6.57 7.86
N ARG A 129 -10.64 -6.20 8.95
CA ARG A 129 -10.58 -4.85 9.53
C ARG A 129 -9.16 -4.39 9.89
N PRO A 130 -8.32 -5.19 10.56
CA PRO A 130 -6.91 -4.82 10.82
C PRO A 130 -6.12 -4.55 9.53
N ALA A 131 -6.48 -5.14 8.39
CA ALA A 131 -5.83 -4.83 7.11
C ALA A 131 -6.04 -3.38 6.67
N LEU A 132 -7.13 -2.72 7.10
CA LEU A 132 -7.36 -1.30 6.83
C LEU A 132 -6.31 -0.41 7.52
N LEU A 133 -5.74 -0.85 8.65
CA LEU A 133 -4.66 -0.11 9.31
C LEU A 133 -3.37 -0.11 8.48
N LEU A 134 -3.11 -1.20 7.74
CA LEU A 134 -1.97 -1.27 6.82
C LEU A 134 -2.09 -0.29 5.65
N VAL A 135 -3.30 0.14 5.31
CA VAL A 135 -3.53 1.17 4.30
C VAL A 135 -3.56 2.56 4.94
N LEU A 136 -4.22 2.69 6.09
CA LEU A 136 -4.40 3.95 6.80
C LEU A 136 -3.08 4.55 7.30
N VAL A 137 -2.16 3.73 7.83
CA VAL A 137 -0.90 4.23 8.41
C VAL A 137 0.03 4.81 7.33
N PRO A 138 0.33 4.11 6.21
CA PRO A 138 1.17 4.67 5.16
C PRO A 138 0.51 5.88 4.47
N LEU A 139 -0.77 5.78 4.13
CA LEU A 139 -1.49 6.89 3.49
C LEU A 139 -1.58 8.11 4.44
N GLY A 140 -1.73 7.84 5.74
CA GLY A 140 -1.59 8.80 6.83
C GLY A 140 -0.28 9.55 6.83
N ALA A 141 0.82 8.80 6.88
CA ALA A 141 2.17 9.37 6.89
C ALA A 141 2.43 10.22 5.64
N VAL A 142 2.04 9.74 4.47
CA VAL A 142 2.22 10.46 3.20
C VAL A 142 1.37 11.72 3.15
N THR A 143 0.11 11.66 3.61
CA THR A 143 -0.76 12.85 3.64
C THR A 143 -0.22 13.91 4.60
N ILE A 144 0.25 13.52 5.78
CA ILE A 144 0.88 14.44 6.75
C ILE A 144 2.13 15.07 6.14
N LEU A 145 2.96 14.28 5.45
CA LEU A 145 4.15 14.78 4.75
C LEU A 145 3.77 15.81 3.67
N HIS A 146 2.74 15.55 2.86
CA HIS A 146 2.25 16.51 1.88
C HIS A 146 1.72 17.79 2.53
N VAL A 147 0.91 17.69 3.60
CA VAL A 147 0.37 18.86 4.31
C VAL A 147 1.49 19.70 4.94
N THR A 148 2.45 19.06 5.61
CA THR A 148 3.56 19.77 6.26
C THR A 148 4.48 20.43 5.24
N ALA A 149 4.79 19.75 4.14
CA ALA A 149 5.60 20.31 3.08
C ALA A 149 4.87 21.46 2.34
N LEU A 150 3.56 21.34 2.09
CA LEU A 150 2.75 22.43 1.54
C LEU A 150 2.74 23.64 2.48
N ALA A 151 2.53 23.44 3.78
CA ALA A 151 2.56 24.49 4.79
C ALA A 151 3.92 25.22 4.82
N SER A 152 5.02 24.46 4.78
CA SER A 152 6.38 25.03 4.74
C SER A 152 6.70 25.78 3.44
N THR A 153 6.13 25.36 2.32
CA THR A 153 6.31 26.05 1.03
C THR A 153 5.53 27.36 1.03
N TRP A 154 4.34 27.36 1.64
CA TRP A 154 3.48 28.54 1.75
C TRP A 154 4.04 29.59 2.72
N SER A 155 4.64 29.18 3.84
CA SER A 155 5.33 30.10 4.75
C SER A 155 6.53 30.78 4.09
N VAL A 156 7.25 30.06 3.23
CA VAL A 156 8.37 30.62 2.44
C VAL A 156 7.87 31.61 1.36
N LEU A 157 6.74 31.32 0.70
CA LEU A 157 6.16 32.19 -0.32
C LEU A 157 5.45 33.43 0.25
N LEU A 158 4.89 33.34 1.46
CA LEU A 158 4.19 34.45 2.13
C LEU A 158 5.11 35.31 3.01
N GLY A 159 6.40 34.99 3.11
CA GLY A 159 7.39 35.84 3.79
C GLY A 159 7.14 35.97 5.30
N SER A 160 6.89 34.85 5.98
CA SER A 160 6.88 34.76 7.45
C SER A 160 8.12 34.06 7.97
#